data_AF-A0A662EXI6-F1
#
_entry.id   AF-A0A662EXI6-F1
#
_cell.length_a   1.000
_cell.length_b   1.000
_cell.length_c   1.000
_cell.angle_alpha   90.00
_cell.angle_beta   90.00
_cell.angle_gamma   90.00
#
_symmetry.space_group_name_H-M   'P 1'
#
loop_
_entity.id
_entity.type
_entity.pdbx_description
1 polymer ?
#
loop_
_entity_poly.entity_id
_entity_poly.type
_entity_poly.pdbx_seq_one_letter_code
_entity_poly.pdbx_strand_id
1 'polypeptide(L)'
;MRQNNRWIGWFFLLIGILFLSSTVYASASVDDFSRVLSALPLTSEDRILAAIETGLSQDGFPAEGMLQLTQQLVTIPGSVEEKEGILTLIARTIEEGLPAEGMIEKGFDLAGALGEEGLPIEAIIQEALKWFTQRAPLSSIEYGISRRLFLLRAIRGLLFEKGIFSVPPGAPQTSPNALPEPRFNELLLQISDEVGDYLDGGGSPFEGEVLRTQVINRLARLKGDVIRGSDVNLIRDNITASDLTRVALAALSQPTE
;
A
#
# COMPACT_ATOMS: atom_id res chain seq x y z
N MET A 1 32.87 39.40 68.63
CA MET A 1 31.72 39.20 67.73
C MET A 1 32.10 39.72 66.35
N ARG A 2 32.47 38.84 65.41
CA ARG A 2 33.04 39.19 64.10
C ARG A 2 32.25 38.51 62.97
N GLN A 3 31.65 39.37 62.16
CA GLN A 3 31.37 39.31 60.72
C GLN A 3 31.14 37.96 60.02
N ASN A 4 29.89 37.77 59.60
CA ASN A 4 29.48 37.08 58.37
C ASN A 4 30.00 37.82 57.13
N ASN A 5 30.53 37.08 56.15
CA ASN A 5 30.37 37.28 54.70
C ASN A 5 31.54 36.66 53.94
N ARG A 6 31.45 35.38 53.57
CA ARG A 6 32.09 34.79 52.38
C ARG A 6 31.22 33.62 51.93
N TRP A 7 31.15 33.37 50.63
CA TRP A 7 30.35 32.36 49.89
C TRP A 7 29.27 32.93 48.96
N ILE A 8 29.49 34.12 48.41
CA ILE A 8 28.98 34.50 47.09
C ILE A 8 30.19 34.95 46.30
N GLY A 9 30.56 34.21 45.25
CA GLY A 9 31.65 34.65 44.38
C GLY A 9 32.41 33.60 43.60
N TRP A 10 31.80 32.46 43.23
CA TRP A 10 32.39 31.49 42.29
C TRP A 10 31.35 30.90 41.33
N PHE A 11 30.37 31.71 40.88
CA PHE A 11 29.30 31.23 39.99
C PHE A 11 29.12 32.10 38.73
N PHE A 12 30.21 32.67 38.22
CA PHE A 12 30.21 33.43 36.97
C PHE A 12 31.49 33.19 36.17
N LEU A 13 31.63 32.00 35.57
CA LEU A 13 32.42 31.82 34.34
C LEU A 13 32.17 30.42 33.72
N LEU A 14 30.96 30.22 33.19
CA LEU A 14 30.66 29.11 32.26
C LEU A 14 29.50 29.56 31.35
N ILE A 15 29.68 30.73 30.75
CA ILE A 15 28.92 31.21 29.60
C ILE A 15 29.90 31.12 28.42
N GLY A 16 29.64 30.21 27.49
CA GLY A 16 30.40 30.12 26.26
C GLY A 16 30.39 28.71 25.71
N ILE A 17 29.61 28.50 24.65
CA ILE A 17 29.52 27.29 23.82
C ILE A 17 28.39 26.34 24.24
N LEU A 18 27.16 26.84 24.11
CA LEU A 18 26.05 26.04 23.60
C LEU A 18 26.33 25.84 22.11
N PHE A 19 26.80 24.65 21.74
CA PHE A 19 26.72 24.18 20.37
C PHE A 19 25.23 24.13 19.99
N LEU A 20 24.76 25.13 19.24
CA LEU A 20 23.66 24.93 18.32
C LEU A 20 24.19 23.98 17.23
N SER A 21 24.04 22.68 17.44
CA SER A 21 24.00 21.73 16.35
C SER A 21 22.72 22.00 15.57
N SER A 22 22.75 23.00 14.69
CA SER A 22 21.89 23.00 13.53
C SER A 22 22.28 21.78 12.71
N THR A 23 21.59 20.66 12.93
CA THR A 23 21.55 19.58 11.94
C THR A 23 20.92 20.21 10.70
N VAL A 24 21.76 20.70 9.80
CA VAL A 24 21.39 20.90 8.41
C VAL A 24 21.10 19.48 7.92
N TYR A 25 19.84 19.09 7.95
CA TYR A 25 19.38 17.95 7.17
C TYR A 25 19.70 18.31 5.72
N ALA A 26 20.66 17.62 5.12
CA ALA A 26 20.94 17.78 3.72
C ALA A 26 19.67 17.36 2.98
N SER A 27 19.00 18.32 2.33
CA SER A 27 17.83 18.04 1.50
C SER A 27 18.21 17.02 0.42
N ALA A 28 17.38 15.99 0.23
CA ALA A 28 17.60 15.00 -0.81
C ALA A 28 17.79 15.68 -2.18
N SER A 29 18.78 15.23 -2.95
CA SER A 29 19.09 15.76 -4.28
C SER A 29 18.59 14.84 -5.39
N VAL A 30 18.42 15.37 -6.60
CA VAL A 30 18.07 14.56 -7.80
C VAL A 30 19.11 13.44 -8.03
N ASP A 31 20.39 13.71 -7.76
CA ASP A 31 21.47 12.72 -7.89
C ASP A 31 21.29 11.53 -6.92
N ASP A 32 20.73 11.77 -5.73
CA ASP A 32 20.44 10.69 -4.78
C ASP A 32 19.33 9.78 -5.31
N PHE A 33 18.29 10.36 -5.91
CA PHE A 33 17.23 9.59 -6.56
C PHE A 33 17.73 8.81 -7.77
N SER A 34 18.49 9.46 -8.67
CA SER A 34 19.07 8.79 -9.85
C SER A 34 19.94 7.60 -9.44
N ARG A 35 20.79 7.78 -8.41
CA ARG A 35 21.60 6.68 -7.88
C ARG A 35 20.75 5.50 -7.40
N VAL A 36 19.67 5.76 -6.66
CA VAL A 36 18.81 4.69 -6.13
C VAL A 36 17.99 4.03 -7.25
N LEU A 37 17.40 4.81 -8.16
CA LEU A 37 16.57 4.29 -9.24
C LEU A 37 17.36 3.43 -10.22
N SER A 38 18.65 3.72 -10.43
CA SER A 38 19.53 2.90 -11.28
C SER A 38 19.67 1.43 -10.83
N ALA A 39 19.26 1.10 -9.60
CA ALA A 39 19.21 -0.28 -9.11
C ALA A 39 17.95 -1.06 -9.58
N LEU A 40 16.98 -0.40 -10.19
CA LEU A 40 15.76 -0.99 -10.74
C LEU A 40 15.78 -0.84 -12.27
N PRO A 41 15.47 -1.90 -13.04
CA PRO A 41 15.39 -1.80 -14.50
C PRO A 41 14.03 -1.19 -14.92
N LEU A 42 13.82 0.08 -14.60
CA LEU A 42 12.57 0.80 -14.84
C LEU A 42 12.41 1.17 -16.31
N THR A 43 11.18 1.07 -16.84
CA THR A 43 10.90 1.49 -18.21
C THR A 43 10.68 3.00 -18.35
N SER A 44 10.25 3.65 -17.26
CA SER A 44 9.89 5.07 -17.19
C SER A 44 10.83 5.86 -16.27
N GLU A 45 12.09 5.43 -16.11
CA GLU A 45 13.07 6.06 -15.21
C GLU A 45 13.16 7.59 -15.42
N ASP A 46 13.39 8.02 -16.66
CA ASP A 46 13.53 9.44 -17.02
C ASP A 46 12.30 10.27 -16.63
N ARG A 47 11.11 9.71 -16.82
CA ARG A 47 9.84 10.37 -16.47
C ARG A 47 9.70 10.51 -14.96
N ILE A 48 9.99 9.43 -14.22
CA ILE A 48 9.92 9.43 -12.75
C ILE A 48 10.93 10.44 -12.17
N LEU A 49 12.16 10.46 -12.69
CA LEU A 49 13.18 11.42 -12.29
C LEU A 49 12.77 12.87 -12.57
N ALA A 50 12.23 13.16 -13.76
CA ALA A 50 11.77 14.50 -14.10
C ALA A 50 10.61 14.98 -13.20
N ALA A 51 9.71 14.08 -12.83
CA ALA A 51 8.65 14.38 -11.87
C ALA A 51 9.23 14.67 -10.48
N ILE A 52 10.19 13.88 -10.00
CA ILE A 52 10.86 14.13 -8.71
C ILE A 52 11.62 15.46 -8.72
N GLU A 53 12.35 15.78 -9.79
CA GLU A 53 13.02 17.08 -9.95
C GLU A 53 12.02 18.23 -9.86
N THR A 54 10.87 18.09 -10.53
CA THR A 54 9.77 19.05 -10.43
C THR A 54 9.28 19.17 -8.98
N GLY A 55 9.09 18.05 -8.28
CA GLY A 55 8.68 18.03 -6.87
C GLY A 55 9.68 18.73 -5.97
N LEU A 56 10.98 18.46 -6.11
CA LEU A 56 12.05 19.09 -5.32
C LEU A 56 12.12 20.61 -5.49
N SER A 57 11.61 21.14 -6.60
CA SER A 57 11.51 22.59 -6.83
C SER A 57 10.29 23.24 -6.15
N GLN A 58 9.35 22.46 -5.62
CA GLN A 58 8.14 22.93 -4.95
C GLN A 58 8.35 23.06 -3.44
N ASP A 59 7.84 24.16 -2.87
CA ASP A 59 7.85 24.35 -1.42
C ASP A 59 7.00 23.28 -0.72
N GLY A 60 7.58 22.65 0.31
CA GLY A 60 6.88 21.63 1.11
C GLY A 60 6.84 20.23 0.50
N PHE A 61 7.57 19.97 -0.59
CA PHE A 61 7.70 18.61 -1.11
C PHE A 61 8.41 17.69 -0.10
N PRO A 62 7.83 16.53 0.26
CA PRO A 62 8.40 15.61 1.26
C PRO A 62 9.55 14.77 0.69
N ALA A 63 10.66 15.44 0.36
CA ALA A 63 11.81 14.87 -0.34
C ALA A 63 12.43 13.66 0.38
N GLU A 64 12.56 13.72 1.70
CA GLU A 64 13.12 12.63 2.51
C GLU A 64 12.22 11.38 2.47
N GLY A 65 10.89 11.57 2.60
CA GLY A 65 9.92 10.48 2.52
C GLY A 65 9.92 9.81 1.15
N MET A 66 9.99 10.60 0.08
CA MET A 66 10.08 10.07 -1.29
C MET A 66 11.37 9.27 -1.51
N LEU A 67 12.52 9.78 -1.01
CA LEU A 67 13.80 9.07 -1.12
C LEU A 67 13.79 7.76 -0.33
N GLN A 68 13.26 7.78 0.90
CA GLN A 68 13.13 6.60 1.74
C GLN A 68 12.24 5.54 1.08
N LEU A 69 11.08 5.94 0.52
CA LEU A 69 10.22 5.03 -0.22
C LEU A 69 10.96 4.40 -1.41
N THR A 70 11.67 5.22 -2.19
CA THR A 70 12.42 4.74 -3.35
C THR A 70 13.48 3.72 -2.94
N GLN A 71 14.22 3.98 -1.85
CA GLN A 71 15.19 3.05 -1.28
C GLN A 71 14.53 1.75 -0.80
N GLN A 72 13.37 1.84 -0.15
CA GLN A 72 12.63 0.66 0.28
C GLN A 72 12.22 -0.21 -0.91
N LEU A 73 11.66 0.39 -1.98
CA LEU A 73 11.23 -0.32 -3.18
C LEU A 73 12.37 -1.12 -3.84
N VAL A 74 13.61 -0.65 -3.79
CA VAL A 74 14.78 -1.40 -4.28
C VAL A 74 14.98 -2.70 -3.50
N THR A 75 14.71 -2.71 -2.19
CA THR A 75 15.08 -3.80 -1.29
C THR A 75 13.99 -4.86 -1.08
N ILE A 76 12.72 -4.49 -1.24
CA ILE A 76 11.61 -5.43 -1.03
C ILE A 76 11.49 -6.45 -2.18
N PRO A 77 10.97 -7.66 -1.94
CA PRO A 77 10.57 -8.56 -3.03
C PRO A 77 9.37 -7.98 -3.80
N GLY A 78 9.17 -8.45 -5.04
CA GLY A 78 8.08 -8.01 -5.92
C GLY A 78 8.52 -7.82 -7.36
N SER A 79 7.56 -7.71 -8.28
CA SER A 79 7.86 -7.46 -9.69
C SER A 79 8.41 -6.04 -9.88
N VAL A 80 9.17 -5.82 -10.96
CA VAL A 80 9.68 -4.48 -11.28
C VAL A 80 8.51 -3.58 -11.70
N GLU A 81 7.53 -4.17 -12.37
CA GLU A 81 6.33 -3.52 -12.86
C GLU A 81 5.48 -2.94 -11.71
N GLU A 82 5.27 -3.68 -10.61
CA GLU A 82 4.54 -3.16 -9.45
C GLU A 82 5.31 -2.04 -8.74
N LYS A 83 6.64 -2.17 -8.59
CA LYS A 83 7.50 -1.14 -8.00
C LYS A 83 7.49 0.14 -8.84
N GLU A 84 7.62 0.01 -10.15
CA GLU A 84 7.52 1.11 -11.11
C GLU A 84 6.13 1.74 -11.07
N GLY A 85 5.09 0.93 -10.93
CA GLY A 85 3.71 1.38 -10.76
C GLY A 85 3.50 2.28 -9.54
N ILE A 86 4.07 1.92 -8.39
CA ILE A 86 4.04 2.75 -7.17
C ILE A 86 4.72 4.10 -7.43
N LEU A 87 5.91 4.10 -8.01
CA LEU A 87 6.64 5.33 -8.35
C LEU A 87 5.86 6.18 -9.36
N THR A 88 5.19 5.54 -10.32
CA THR A 88 4.39 6.20 -11.35
C THR A 88 3.16 6.90 -10.77
N LEU A 89 2.51 6.35 -9.74
CA LEU A 89 1.40 7.01 -9.05
C LEU A 89 1.84 8.33 -8.40
N ILE A 90 2.99 8.32 -7.74
CA ILE A 90 3.55 9.51 -7.09
C ILE A 90 4.02 10.51 -8.14
N ALA A 91 4.75 10.05 -9.16
CA ALA A 91 5.16 10.89 -10.28
C ALA A 91 3.96 11.57 -10.94
N ARG A 92 2.85 10.85 -11.15
CA ARG A 92 1.63 11.42 -11.71
C ARG A 92 1.01 12.48 -10.80
N THR A 93 1.03 12.27 -9.49
CA THR A 93 0.56 13.25 -8.50
C THR A 93 1.35 14.56 -8.62
N ILE A 94 2.67 14.46 -8.73
CA ILE A 94 3.56 15.62 -8.89
C ILE A 94 3.35 16.32 -10.25
N GLU A 95 3.22 15.55 -11.33
CA GLU A 95 2.95 16.06 -12.69
C GLU A 95 1.65 16.88 -12.76
N GLU A 96 0.62 16.49 -12.00
CA GLU A 96 -0.67 17.20 -11.92
C GLU A 96 -0.61 18.41 -10.95
N GLY A 97 0.54 18.67 -10.32
CA GLY A 97 0.72 19.76 -9.36
C GLY A 97 -0.04 19.55 -8.05
N LEU A 98 -0.32 18.29 -7.69
CA LEU A 98 -1.05 17.93 -6.47
C LEU A 98 -0.06 17.67 -5.31
N PRO A 99 -0.48 17.87 -4.04
CA PRO A 99 0.35 17.52 -2.88
C PRO A 99 0.72 16.04 -2.88
N ALA A 100 2.02 15.74 -2.83
CA ALA A 100 2.52 14.36 -2.94
C ALA A 100 2.55 13.60 -1.60
N GLU A 101 2.37 14.27 -0.46
CA GLU A 101 2.52 13.67 0.88
C GLU A 101 1.61 12.46 1.10
N GLY A 102 0.30 12.61 0.87
CA GLY A 102 -0.66 11.52 1.00
C GLY A 102 -0.38 10.36 0.03
N MET A 103 0.01 10.65 -1.21
CA MET A 103 0.36 9.59 -2.17
C MET A 103 1.66 8.86 -1.83
N ILE A 104 2.64 9.54 -1.23
CA ILE A 104 3.88 8.92 -0.74
C ILE A 104 3.57 7.99 0.43
N GLU A 105 2.70 8.39 1.34
CA GLU A 105 2.19 7.51 2.40
C GLU A 105 1.51 6.27 1.81
N LYS A 106 0.64 6.44 0.80
CA LYS A 106 0.05 5.29 0.08
C LYS A 106 1.08 4.45 -0.66
N GLY A 107 2.17 5.06 -1.11
CA GLY A 107 3.32 4.34 -1.65
C GLY A 107 3.97 3.42 -0.62
N PHE A 108 4.12 3.85 0.63
CA PHE A 108 4.59 3.00 1.73
C PHE A 108 3.60 1.87 2.04
N ASP A 109 2.30 2.16 2.09
CA ASP A 109 1.27 1.12 2.30
C ASP A 109 1.32 0.04 1.22
N LEU A 110 1.49 0.44 -0.05
CA LEU A 110 1.65 -0.45 -1.20
C LEU A 110 2.97 -1.23 -1.13
N ALA A 111 4.07 -0.58 -0.77
CA ALA A 111 5.37 -1.23 -0.60
C ALA A 111 5.35 -2.29 0.50
N GLY A 112 4.69 -2.03 1.63
CA GLY A 112 4.49 -3.01 2.71
C GLY A 112 3.60 -4.17 2.26
N ALA A 113 2.50 -3.86 1.56
CA ALA A 113 1.61 -4.86 0.97
C ALA A 113 2.33 -5.78 -0.04
N LEU A 114 3.20 -5.23 -0.88
CA LEU A 114 3.98 -5.99 -1.85
C LEU A 114 5.08 -6.81 -1.18
N GLY A 115 5.89 -6.16 -0.33
CA GLY A 115 7.13 -6.73 0.19
C GLY A 115 6.95 -7.66 1.38
N GLU A 116 6.31 -7.18 2.44
CA GLU A 116 6.17 -7.91 3.70
C GLU A 116 5.01 -8.90 3.65
N GLU A 117 3.96 -8.51 2.93
CA GLU A 117 2.70 -9.24 2.90
C GLU A 117 2.55 -10.12 1.65
N GLY A 118 3.24 -9.82 0.54
CA GLY A 118 3.11 -10.55 -0.71
C GLY A 118 1.71 -10.45 -1.34
N LEU A 119 1.04 -9.32 -1.17
CA LEU A 119 -0.28 -9.05 -1.76
C LEU A 119 -0.16 -8.68 -3.24
N PRO A 120 -1.11 -9.11 -4.09
CA PRO A 120 -1.15 -8.72 -5.49
C PRO A 120 -1.69 -7.30 -5.63
N ILE A 121 -0.79 -6.31 -5.76
CA ILE A 121 -1.19 -4.88 -5.76
C ILE A 121 -1.34 -4.29 -7.16
N GLU A 122 -0.95 -5.01 -8.22
CA GLU A 122 -1.00 -4.52 -9.60
C GLU A 122 -2.38 -3.94 -9.97
N ALA A 123 -3.47 -4.66 -9.67
CA ALA A 123 -4.83 -4.20 -9.96
C ALA A 123 -5.19 -2.89 -9.23
N ILE A 124 -4.68 -2.68 -8.01
CA ILE A 124 -4.88 -1.44 -7.25
C ILE A 124 -4.18 -0.28 -7.95
N ILE A 125 -2.93 -0.49 -8.39
CA ILE A 125 -2.16 0.51 -9.11
C ILE A 125 -2.85 0.90 -10.41
N GLN A 126 -3.30 -0.08 -11.21
CA GLN A 126 -3.95 0.19 -12.49
C GLN A 126 -5.26 0.97 -12.35
N GLU A 127 -6.10 0.63 -11.36
CA GLU A 127 -7.33 1.37 -11.12
C GLU A 127 -7.05 2.80 -10.61
N ALA A 128 -6.04 2.98 -9.75
CA ALA A 128 -5.63 4.30 -9.30
C ALA A 128 -5.10 5.18 -10.46
N LEU A 129 -4.28 4.62 -11.36
CA LEU A 129 -3.83 5.30 -12.56
C LEU A 129 -5.00 5.68 -13.49
N LYS A 130 -5.98 4.79 -13.63
CA LYS A 130 -7.21 5.10 -14.38
C LYS A 130 -7.99 6.26 -13.75
N TRP A 131 -8.07 6.35 -12.44
CA TRP A 131 -8.73 7.48 -11.77
C TRP A 131 -8.03 8.83 -12.00
N PHE A 132 -6.70 8.85 -12.15
CA PHE A 132 -6.00 10.05 -12.63
C PHE A 132 -6.48 10.45 -14.03
N THR A 133 -6.62 9.49 -14.96
CA THR A 133 -7.13 9.81 -16.32
C THR A 133 -8.57 10.33 -16.30
N GLN A 134 -9.35 9.94 -15.30
CA GLN A 134 -10.73 10.39 -15.10
C GLN A 134 -10.83 11.69 -14.28
N ARG A 135 -9.70 12.24 -13.83
CA ARG A 135 -9.63 13.43 -12.96
C ARG A 135 -10.43 13.27 -11.67
N ALA A 136 -10.39 12.09 -11.07
CA ALA A 136 -10.94 11.88 -9.74
C ALA A 136 -10.20 12.77 -8.71
N PRO A 137 -10.87 13.24 -7.64
CA PRO A 137 -10.20 13.93 -6.55
C PRO A 137 -9.11 13.05 -5.93
N LEU A 138 -7.97 13.64 -5.55
CA LEU A 138 -6.85 12.91 -4.95
C LEU A 138 -7.28 12.09 -3.72
N SER A 139 -8.11 12.68 -2.85
CA SER A 139 -8.67 12.01 -1.67
C SER A 139 -9.46 10.74 -2.03
N SER A 140 -10.17 10.73 -3.17
CA SER A 140 -10.88 9.53 -3.64
C SER A 140 -9.90 8.45 -4.11
N ILE A 141 -8.78 8.85 -4.71
CA ILE A 141 -7.72 7.92 -5.13
C ILE A 141 -7.06 7.28 -3.91
N GLU A 142 -6.63 8.08 -2.95
CA GLU A 142 -6.00 7.63 -1.70
C GLU A 142 -6.94 6.72 -0.89
N TYR A 143 -8.21 7.12 -0.77
CA TYR A 143 -9.23 6.30 -0.12
C TYR A 143 -9.42 4.95 -0.83
N GLY A 144 -9.49 4.95 -2.16
CA GLY A 144 -9.68 3.70 -2.90
C GLY A 144 -8.47 2.77 -2.88
N ILE A 145 -7.25 3.30 -2.84
CA ILE A 145 -6.04 2.49 -2.58
C ILE A 145 -6.15 1.84 -1.19
N SER A 146 -6.40 2.66 -0.16
CA SER A 146 -6.47 2.22 1.23
C SER A 146 -7.53 1.13 1.43
N ARG A 147 -8.73 1.35 0.87
CA ARG A 147 -9.84 0.41 0.97
C ARG A 147 -9.59 -0.89 0.21
N ARG A 148 -9.01 -0.83 -0.98
CA ARG A 148 -8.67 -2.06 -1.74
C ARG A 148 -7.59 -2.87 -1.04
N LEU A 149 -6.55 -2.21 -0.51
CA LEU A 149 -5.54 -2.86 0.32
C LEU A 149 -6.16 -3.51 1.57
N PHE A 150 -7.06 -2.80 2.24
CA PHE A 150 -7.78 -3.35 3.38
C PHE A 150 -8.56 -4.62 3.00
N LEU A 151 -9.30 -4.59 1.89
CA LEU A 151 -10.09 -5.74 1.43
C LEU A 151 -9.19 -6.94 1.10
N LEU A 152 -8.06 -6.72 0.41
CA LEU A 152 -7.08 -7.78 0.17
C LEU A 152 -6.58 -8.38 1.50
N ARG A 153 -6.20 -7.54 2.47
CA ARG A 153 -5.75 -8.02 3.79
C ARG A 153 -6.82 -8.82 4.51
N ALA A 154 -8.05 -8.31 4.52
CA ALA A 154 -9.18 -8.93 5.22
C ALA A 154 -9.59 -10.26 4.59
N ILE A 155 -9.68 -10.33 3.25
CA ILE A 155 -9.99 -11.56 2.54
C ILE A 155 -8.86 -12.58 2.68
N ARG A 156 -7.58 -12.17 2.60
CA ARG A 156 -6.47 -13.09 2.85
C ARG A 156 -6.54 -13.67 4.26
N GLY A 157 -6.79 -12.82 5.26
CA GLY A 157 -7.00 -13.25 6.65
C GLY A 157 -8.14 -14.26 6.78
N LEU A 158 -9.27 -13.99 6.10
CA LEU A 158 -10.40 -14.92 6.03
C LEU A 158 -10.02 -16.26 5.38
N LEU A 159 -9.32 -16.25 4.25
CA LEU A 159 -8.89 -17.47 3.57
C LEU A 159 -7.99 -18.31 4.50
N PHE A 160 -7.02 -17.68 5.17
CA PHE A 160 -6.16 -18.35 6.15
C PHE A 160 -6.95 -18.92 7.34
N GLU A 161 -7.92 -18.18 7.87
CA GLU A 161 -8.81 -18.65 8.94
C GLU A 161 -9.61 -19.89 8.52
N LYS A 162 -9.99 -19.99 7.25
CA LYS A 162 -10.66 -21.16 6.67
C LYS A 162 -9.70 -22.26 6.21
N GLY A 163 -8.41 -22.12 6.51
CA GLY A 163 -7.39 -23.10 6.16
C GLY A 163 -7.09 -23.18 4.66
N ILE A 164 -7.41 -22.12 3.89
CA ILE A 164 -7.04 -21.95 2.48
C ILE A 164 -5.82 -21.05 2.45
N PHE A 165 -4.69 -21.56 1.97
CA PHE A 165 -3.42 -20.84 2.04
C PHE A 165 -2.60 -20.96 0.76
N SER A 166 -1.71 -19.99 0.56
CA SER A 166 -0.75 -19.97 -0.53
C SER A 166 0.42 -20.92 -0.24
N VAL A 167 0.93 -21.58 -1.27
CA VAL A 167 2.22 -22.28 -1.24
C VAL A 167 3.18 -21.66 -2.25
N PRO A 168 4.48 -21.54 -1.89
CA PRO A 168 5.49 -20.99 -2.79
C PRO A 168 5.58 -21.76 -4.11
N PRO A 169 5.99 -21.10 -5.21
CA PRO A 169 6.24 -21.77 -6.47
C PRO A 169 7.20 -22.97 -6.31
N GLY A 170 6.80 -24.12 -6.84
CA GLY A 170 7.60 -25.35 -6.78
C GLY A 170 7.47 -26.16 -5.48
N ALA A 171 6.77 -25.65 -4.46
CA ALA A 171 6.49 -26.42 -3.26
C ALA A 171 5.44 -27.53 -3.53
N PRO A 172 5.57 -28.72 -2.94
CA PRO A 172 4.59 -29.79 -3.10
C PRO A 172 3.24 -29.39 -2.49
N GLN A 173 2.16 -29.53 -3.27
CA GLN A 173 0.78 -29.35 -2.77
C GLN A 173 0.38 -30.60 -1.98
N THR A 174 0.53 -30.54 -0.66
CA THR A 174 0.21 -31.64 0.26
C THR A 174 -1.24 -31.66 0.72
N SER A 175 -2.02 -30.60 0.43
CA SER A 175 -3.41 -30.43 0.82
C SER A 175 -4.23 -29.81 -0.32
N PRO A 176 -5.50 -30.20 -0.51
CA PRO A 176 -6.38 -29.57 -1.50
C PRO A 176 -6.66 -28.08 -1.22
N ASN A 177 -6.43 -27.62 0.01
CA ASN A 177 -6.63 -26.22 0.40
C ASN A 177 -5.34 -25.38 0.28
N ALA A 178 -4.22 -26.03 -0.09
CA ALA A 178 -2.94 -25.39 -0.35
C ALA A 178 -2.85 -25.04 -1.84
N LEU A 179 -2.98 -23.75 -2.18
CA LEU A 179 -3.04 -23.27 -3.55
C LEU A 179 -1.69 -22.69 -3.97
N PRO A 180 -1.19 -22.95 -5.19
CA PRO A 180 -0.08 -22.19 -5.75
C PRO A 180 -0.36 -20.70 -5.68
N GLU A 181 0.66 -19.92 -5.34
CA GLU A 181 0.56 -18.47 -5.16
C GLU A 181 -0.22 -17.73 -6.26
N PRO A 182 0.00 -17.97 -7.58
CA PRO A 182 -0.78 -17.29 -8.60
C PRO A 182 -2.28 -17.57 -8.52
N ARG A 183 -2.67 -18.80 -8.15
CA ARG A 183 -4.09 -19.19 -8.00
C ARG A 183 -4.69 -18.62 -6.74
N PHE A 184 -3.91 -18.59 -5.65
CA PHE A 184 -4.34 -17.96 -4.40
C PHE A 184 -4.59 -16.45 -4.60
N ASN A 185 -3.64 -15.77 -5.23
CA ASN A 185 -3.71 -14.34 -5.52
C ASN A 185 -4.90 -13.99 -6.42
N GLU A 186 -5.18 -14.83 -7.43
CA GLU A 186 -6.36 -14.61 -8.29
C GLU A 186 -7.68 -14.73 -7.52
N LEU A 187 -7.84 -15.75 -6.65
CA LEU A 187 -9.02 -15.83 -5.78
C LEU A 187 -9.12 -14.62 -4.86
N LEU A 188 -7.99 -14.23 -4.28
CA LEU A 188 -7.91 -13.09 -3.37
C LEU A 188 -8.38 -11.80 -4.06
N LEU A 189 -7.89 -11.52 -5.27
CA LEU A 189 -8.30 -10.38 -6.10
C LEU A 189 -9.79 -10.43 -6.40
N GLN A 190 -10.28 -11.52 -6.98
CA GLN A 190 -11.68 -11.60 -7.44
C GLN A 190 -12.70 -11.53 -6.30
N ILE A 191 -12.39 -12.08 -5.13
CA ILE A 191 -13.26 -11.96 -3.96
C ILE A 191 -13.21 -10.54 -3.41
N SER A 192 -12.02 -9.95 -3.28
CA SER A 192 -11.86 -8.59 -2.74
C SER A 192 -12.54 -7.55 -3.63
N ASP A 193 -12.39 -7.68 -4.95
CA ASP A 193 -13.04 -6.81 -5.93
C ASP A 193 -14.55 -6.91 -5.85
N GLU A 194 -15.13 -8.12 -5.82
CA GLU A 194 -16.59 -8.26 -5.73
C GLU A 194 -17.16 -7.67 -4.43
N VAL A 195 -16.46 -7.87 -3.31
CA VAL A 195 -16.86 -7.25 -2.03
C VAL A 195 -16.76 -5.72 -2.12
N GLY A 196 -15.71 -5.21 -2.75
CA GLY A 196 -15.54 -3.79 -3.03
C GLY A 196 -16.67 -3.22 -3.89
N ASP A 197 -16.90 -3.81 -5.05
CA ASP A 197 -17.91 -3.45 -6.05
C ASP A 197 -19.32 -3.48 -5.45
N TYR A 198 -19.63 -4.51 -4.66
CA TYR A 198 -20.93 -4.62 -3.98
C TYR A 198 -21.16 -3.45 -3.02
N LEU A 199 -20.15 -3.12 -2.20
CA LEU A 199 -20.23 -2.02 -1.25
C LEU A 199 -20.26 -0.65 -1.95
N ASP A 200 -19.49 -0.46 -3.02
CA ASP A 200 -19.49 0.76 -3.84
C ASP A 200 -20.81 0.97 -4.58
N GLY A 201 -21.47 -0.13 -4.96
CA GLY A 201 -22.82 -0.11 -5.53
C GLY A 201 -23.94 0.20 -4.51
N GLY A 202 -23.59 0.49 -3.25
CA GLY A 202 -24.56 0.75 -2.18
C GLY A 202 -25.13 -0.51 -1.51
N GLY A 203 -24.50 -1.66 -1.73
CA GLY A 203 -24.88 -2.93 -1.11
C GLY A 203 -24.74 -2.89 0.42
N SER A 204 -25.72 -3.48 1.11
CA SER A 204 -25.70 -3.53 2.58
C SER A 204 -24.77 -4.64 3.07
N PRO A 205 -23.85 -4.36 4.01
CA PRO A 205 -22.96 -5.38 4.59
C PRO A 205 -23.72 -6.45 5.38
N PHE A 206 -24.95 -6.16 5.81
CA PHE A 206 -25.81 -7.09 6.54
C PHE A 206 -26.51 -8.12 5.64
N GLU A 207 -26.45 -7.95 4.31
CA GLU A 207 -27.00 -8.89 3.33
C GLU A 207 -25.96 -9.96 2.93
N GLY A 208 -25.38 -10.64 3.92
CA GLY A 208 -24.27 -11.57 3.72
C GLY A 208 -24.54 -12.69 2.70
N GLU A 209 -25.77 -13.20 2.61
CA GLU A 209 -26.12 -14.22 1.60
C GLU A 209 -26.17 -13.66 0.18
N VAL A 210 -26.59 -12.40 0.02
CA VAL A 210 -26.58 -11.71 -1.28
C VAL A 210 -25.14 -11.51 -1.72
N LEU A 211 -24.31 -10.96 -0.84
CA LEU A 211 -22.88 -10.75 -1.09
C LEU A 211 -22.18 -12.09 -1.40
N ARG A 212 -22.42 -13.12 -0.60
CA ARG A 212 -21.87 -14.47 -0.85
C ARG A 212 -22.29 -15.00 -2.21
N THR A 213 -23.56 -14.88 -2.57
CA THR A 213 -24.06 -15.31 -3.87
C THR A 213 -23.38 -14.55 -5.01
N GLN A 214 -23.16 -13.24 -4.88
CA GLN A 214 -22.43 -12.43 -5.86
C GLN A 214 -20.98 -12.91 -6.03
N VAL A 215 -20.25 -13.09 -4.92
CA VAL A 215 -18.88 -13.62 -4.93
C VAL A 215 -18.81 -14.98 -5.64
N ILE A 216 -19.67 -15.93 -5.27
CA ILE A 216 -19.68 -17.26 -5.90
C ILE A 216 -20.05 -17.17 -7.38
N ASN A 217 -21.00 -16.32 -7.75
CA ASN A 217 -21.39 -16.12 -9.15
C ASN A 217 -20.27 -15.48 -9.98
N ARG A 218 -19.50 -14.53 -9.43
CA ARG A 218 -18.31 -13.99 -10.09
C ARG A 218 -17.27 -15.08 -10.33
N LEU A 219 -16.90 -15.81 -9.29
CA LEU A 219 -15.93 -16.90 -9.40
C LEU A 219 -16.39 -17.98 -10.40
N ALA A 220 -17.68 -18.31 -10.42
CA ALA A 220 -18.25 -19.26 -11.36
C ALA A 220 -18.25 -18.76 -12.82
N ARG A 221 -18.47 -17.45 -13.05
CA ARG A 221 -18.38 -16.83 -14.39
C ARG A 221 -16.96 -16.83 -14.95
N LEU A 222 -15.97 -16.74 -14.07
CA LEU A 222 -14.54 -16.75 -14.41
C LEU A 222 -13.96 -18.16 -14.54
N LYS A 223 -14.80 -19.20 -14.40
CA LYS A 223 -14.38 -20.58 -14.42
C LYS A 223 -13.80 -20.97 -15.79
N GLY A 224 -12.62 -21.60 -15.78
CA GLY A 224 -11.95 -22.16 -16.96
C GLY A 224 -10.88 -21.23 -17.52
N ASP A 225 -11.20 -19.96 -17.68
CA ASP A 225 -10.29 -18.97 -18.25
C ASP A 225 -9.37 -18.33 -17.20
N VAL A 226 -9.87 -18.13 -15.99
CA VAL A 226 -9.17 -17.39 -14.92
C VAL A 226 -9.15 -18.20 -13.62
N ILE A 227 -10.30 -18.75 -13.20
CA ILE A 227 -10.43 -19.53 -11.96
C ILE A 227 -10.66 -21.01 -12.29
N ARG A 228 -10.01 -21.93 -11.55
CA ARG A 228 -10.31 -23.37 -11.69
C ARG A 228 -11.62 -23.72 -11.01
N GLY A 229 -12.40 -24.63 -11.60
CA GLY A 229 -13.66 -25.08 -11.02
C GLY A 229 -13.53 -25.67 -9.60
N SER A 230 -12.40 -26.32 -9.30
CA SER A 230 -12.09 -26.81 -7.95
C SER A 230 -12.00 -25.67 -6.92
N ASP A 231 -11.53 -24.51 -7.36
CA ASP A 231 -11.23 -23.37 -6.49
C ASP A 231 -12.53 -22.63 -6.19
N VAL A 232 -13.44 -22.53 -7.18
CA VAL A 232 -14.82 -22.06 -6.96
C VAL A 232 -15.53 -22.94 -5.92
N ASN A 233 -15.43 -24.27 -6.03
CA ASN A 233 -16.03 -25.18 -5.06
C ASN A 233 -15.41 -25.01 -3.68
N LEU A 234 -14.07 -24.89 -3.60
CA LEU A 234 -13.36 -24.63 -2.35
C LEU A 234 -13.90 -23.39 -1.63
N ILE A 235 -14.06 -22.27 -2.34
CA ILE A 235 -14.62 -21.05 -1.76
C ILE A 235 -16.09 -21.24 -1.37
N ARG A 236 -16.92 -21.82 -2.25
CA ARG A 236 -18.35 -22.05 -1.98
C ARG A 236 -18.60 -22.87 -0.74
N ASP A 237 -17.78 -23.89 -0.52
CA ASP A 237 -17.96 -24.88 0.52
C ASP A 237 -17.37 -24.43 1.87
N ASN A 238 -16.44 -23.45 1.88
CA ASN A 238 -15.76 -22.98 3.11
C ASN A 238 -16.08 -21.54 3.54
N ILE A 239 -16.49 -20.66 2.62
CA ILE A 239 -16.84 -19.27 2.93
C ILE A 239 -18.34 -19.13 3.14
N THR A 240 -18.73 -18.65 4.32
CA THR A 240 -20.13 -18.42 4.71
C THR A 240 -20.54 -16.97 4.51
N ALA A 241 -21.85 -16.71 4.52
CA ALA A 241 -22.38 -15.35 4.48
C ALA A 241 -21.92 -14.50 5.67
N SER A 242 -21.86 -15.09 6.86
CA SER A 242 -21.39 -14.43 8.09
C SER A 242 -19.94 -13.94 7.94
N ASP A 243 -19.09 -14.74 7.31
CA ASP A 243 -17.70 -14.38 7.05
C ASP A 243 -17.59 -13.12 6.19
N LEU A 244 -18.34 -13.06 5.09
CA LEU A 244 -18.34 -11.92 4.18
C LEU A 244 -19.01 -10.69 4.79
N THR A 245 -20.07 -10.85 5.59
CA THR A 245 -20.64 -9.75 6.39
C THR A 245 -19.59 -9.15 7.32
N ARG A 246 -18.80 -9.97 8.03
CA ARG A 246 -17.74 -9.48 8.91
C ARG A 246 -16.68 -8.69 8.15
N VAL A 247 -16.23 -9.18 6.99
CA VAL A 247 -15.27 -8.47 6.14
C VAL A 247 -15.84 -7.15 5.64
N ALA A 248 -17.08 -7.17 5.14
CA ALA A 248 -17.76 -5.99 4.62
C ALA A 248 -17.96 -4.91 5.70
N LEU A 249 -18.37 -5.29 6.91
CA LEU A 249 -18.49 -4.38 8.05
C LEU A 249 -17.14 -3.77 8.43
N ALA A 250 -16.08 -4.57 8.44
CA ALA A 250 -14.74 -4.11 8.78
C ALA A 250 -14.20 -3.11 7.74
N ALA A 251 -14.55 -3.29 6.46
CA ALA A 251 -14.18 -2.36 5.39
C ALA A 251 -14.88 -1.00 5.48
N LEU A 252 -16.12 -0.97 5.99
CA LEU A 252 -16.89 0.26 6.18
C LEU A 252 -16.55 1.00 7.49
N SER A 253 -15.97 0.29 8.47
CA SER A 253 -15.63 0.85 9.78
C SER A 253 -14.27 1.54 9.82
N GLN A 254 -13.54 1.58 8.70
CA GLN A 254 -12.27 2.30 8.62
C GLN A 254 -12.54 3.81 8.71
N PRO A 255 -11.81 4.56 9.55
CA PRO A 255 -11.89 6.02 9.55
C PRO A 255 -11.55 6.52 8.15
N THR A 256 -12.44 7.31 7.55
CA THR A 256 -12.02 8.27 6.53
C THR A 256 -11.26 9.35 7.28
N GLU A 257 -9.93 9.32 7.22
CA GLU A 257 -9.09 10.43 7.69
C GLU A 257 -9.35 11.71 6.87
#